data_AF-A0A349JFE9-F1
#
_entry.id   AF-A0A349JFE9-F1
#
_cell.length_a   1.000
_cell.length_b   1.000
_cell.length_c   1.000
_cell.angle_alpha   90.00
_cell.angle_beta   90.00
_cell.angle_gamma   90.00
#
_symmetry.space_group_name_H-M   'P 1'
#
loop_
_entity.id
_entity.type
_entity.pdbx_description
1 polymer ?
#
loop_
_entity_poly.entity_id
_entity_poly.type
_entity_poly.pdbx_seq_one_letter_code
_entity_poly.pdbx_strand_id
1 'polypeptide(L)'
;MFTAHLSADNPCIIHGYFTAAGHIIVLIGFDNEGFFVQDPYGEWFESGYDTEATGKALHYSYELIIRKCAYDDEFWVHYVS
;
A
#
# COMPACT_ATOMS: atom_id res chain seq x y z
N MET A 1 -6.75 -12.37 -3.65
CA MET A 1 -5.53 -13.15 -3.36
C MET A 1 -4.74 -12.54 -2.21
N PHE A 2 -4.49 -11.22 -2.17
CA PHE A 2 -3.80 -10.55 -1.06
C PHE A 2 -4.41 -10.85 0.31
N THR A 3 -5.74 -10.79 0.40
CA THR A 3 -6.49 -10.93 1.64
C THR A 3 -6.26 -12.28 2.32
N ALA A 4 -6.12 -13.39 1.58
CA ALA A 4 -5.84 -14.69 2.20
C ALA A 4 -4.46 -14.76 2.86
N HIS A 5 -3.44 -14.13 2.26
CA HIS A 5 -2.08 -14.06 2.82
C HIS A 5 -2.02 -13.14 4.04
N LEU A 6 -2.66 -11.98 3.92
CA LEU A 6 -2.79 -11.01 5.01
C LEU A 6 -3.63 -11.55 6.18
N SER A 7 -4.66 -12.36 5.92
CA SER A 7 -5.43 -13.04 6.97
C SER A 7 -4.62 -14.09 7.74
N ALA A 8 -3.47 -14.51 7.21
CA ALA A 8 -2.52 -15.36 7.91
C ALA A 8 -1.41 -14.55 8.61
N ASP A 9 -1.62 -13.24 8.81
CA ASP A 9 -0.67 -12.28 9.39
C ASP A 9 0.66 -12.16 8.63
N ASN A 10 0.68 -12.56 7.35
CA ASN A 10 1.87 -12.45 6.52
C ASN A 10 1.81 -11.16 5.67
N PRO A 11 2.85 -10.30 5.73
CA PRO A 11 2.85 -9.06 4.98
C PRO A 11 3.03 -9.28 3.46
N CYS A 12 2.51 -8.35 2.68
CA CYS A 12 2.75 -8.26 1.24
C CYS A 12 3.46 -6.94 0.91
N ILE A 13 4.50 -6.98 0.09
CA ILE A 13 5.17 -5.79 -0.42
C ILE A 13 4.57 -5.47 -1.79
N ILE A 14 4.16 -4.22 -2.02
CA ILE A 14 3.59 -3.77 -3.29
C ILE A 14 4.34 -2.57 -3.83
N HIS A 15 4.28 -2.39 -5.15
CA HIS A 15 4.83 -1.24 -5.85
C HIS A 15 3.69 -0.43 -6.47
N GLY A 16 3.80 0.89 -6.44
CA GLY A 16 2.89 1.78 -7.16
C GLY A 16 3.47 3.17 -7.39
N TYR A 17 2.77 3.98 -8.16
CA TYR A 17 3.14 5.33 -8.55
C TYR A 17 2.65 6.38 -7.54
N PHE A 18 2.98 6.18 -6.26
CA PHE A 18 2.78 7.19 -5.21
C PHE A 18 3.70 8.40 -5.42
N THR A 19 4.89 8.15 -5.97
CA THR A 19 5.82 9.16 -6.50
C THR A 19 6.04 8.93 -8.00
N ALA A 20 6.65 9.90 -8.69
CA ALA A 20 6.92 9.81 -10.13
C ALA A 20 7.88 8.67 -10.51
N ALA A 21 8.80 8.31 -9.62
CA ALA A 21 9.76 7.22 -9.84
C ALA A 21 9.20 5.83 -9.49
N GLY A 22 8.00 5.77 -8.92
CA GLY A 22 7.49 4.59 -8.23
C GLY A 22 7.89 4.57 -6.75
N HIS A 23 7.14 3.81 -5.96
CA HIS A 23 7.33 3.70 -4.52
C HIS A 23 6.82 2.35 -4.02
N ILE A 24 7.51 1.79 -3.03
CA ILE A 24 7.18 0.49 -2.44
C ILE A 24 6.63 0.71 -1.03
N ILE A 25 5.49 0.07 -0.75
CA ILE A 25 4.86 0.05 0.58
C ILE A 25 4.53 -1.38 0.98
N VAL A 26 4.26 -1.61 2.27
CA VAL A 26 3.95 -2.94 2.80
C VAL A 26 2.50 -2.99 3.29
N LEU A 27 1.72 -3.92 2.77
CA LEU A 27 0.40 -4.27 3.31
C LEU A 27 0.60 -5.20 4.51
N ILE A 28 -0.04 -4.86 5.62
CA ILE A 28 0.05 -5.63 6.89
C ILE A 28 -1.31 -6.09 7.42
N GLY A 29 -2.40 -5.70 6.78
CA GLY A 29 -3.76 -6.08 7.15
C GLY A 29 -4.78 -5.40 6.25
N PHE A 30 -6.06 -5.68 6.48
CA PHE A 30 -7.16 -5.08 5.75
C PHE A 30 -8.46 -5.12 6.56
N ASP A 31 -9.42 -4.29 6.17
CA ASP A 31 -10.79 -4.29 6.68
C ASP A 31 -11.80 -4.12 5.53
N ASN A 32 -13.02 -3.67 5.81
CA ASN A 32 -14.05 -3.49 4.78
C ASN A 32 -13.81 -2.26 3.88
N GLU A 33 -12.93 -1.35 4.27
CA GLU A 33 -12.74 -0.05 3.62
C GLU A 33 -11.37 0.07 2.92
N GLY A 34 -10.36 -0.66 3.39
CA GLY A 34 -9.03 -0.61 2.80
C GLY A 34 -7.99 -1.53 3.42
N PHE A 35 -6.73 -1.19 3.16
CA PHE A 35 -5.56 -1.87 3.68
C PHE A 35 -4.90 -1.06 4.79
N PHE A 36 -4.38 -1.77 5.80
CA PHE A 36 -3.40 -1.22 6.72
C PHE A 36 -2.01 -1.34 6.10
N VAL A 37 -1.26 -0.24 6.06
CA VAL A 37 0.03 -0.17 5.36
C VAL A 37 1.16 0.37 6.23
N GLN A 38 2.38 -0.08 5.93
CA GLN A 38 3.63 0.59 6.31
C GLN A 38 4.16 1.32 5.07
N ASP A 39 4.14 2.64 5.10
CA ASP A 39 4.65 3.49 4.03
C ASP A 39 5.88 4.27 4.54
N PRO A 40 7.12 3.86 4.18
CA PRO A 40 8.33 4.42 4.76
C PRO A 40 8.57 5.90 4.40
N TYR A 41 7.78 6.48 3.49
CA TYR A 41 7.92 7.87 3.06
C TYR A 41 6.91 8.82 3.72
N GLY A 42 6.01 8.30 4.56
CA GLY A 42 4.99 9.09 5.25
C GLY A 42 3.58 8.77 4.76
N GLU A 43 2.62 9.67 4.99
CA GLU A 43 1.23 9.47 4.58
C GLU A 43 0.93 10.16 3.25
N TRP A 44 0.32 9.42 2.33
CA TRP A 44 -0.02 9.93 1.00
C TRP A 44 -1.40 10.59 0.98
N PHE A 45 -1.46 11.80 0.40
CA PHE A 45 -2.68 12.50 0.06
C PHE A 45 -2.67 12.93 -1.42
N GLU A 46 -3.81 13.32 -1.97
CA GLU A 46 -3.88 13.90 -3.33
C GLU A 46 -2.98 15.13 -3.51
N SER A 47 -2.78 15.90 -2.43
CA SER A 47 -1.89 17.06 -2.40
C SER A 47 -0.41 16.69 -2.30
N GLY A 48 -0.07 15.42 -2.13
CA GLY A 48 1.29 14.93 -1.92
C GLY A 48 1.46 14.22 -0.57
N TYR A 49 2.69 13.83 -0.29
CA TYR A 49 3.07 13.17 0.95
C TYR A 49 3.18 14.16 2.13
N ASP A 50 2.65 13.76 3.29
CA ASP A 50 3.11 14.26 4.58
C ASP A 50 4.30 13.40 5.05
N THR A 51 5.51 13.92 4.87
CA THR A 51 6.75 13.23 5.22
C THR A 51 7.12 13.31 6.70
N GLU A 52 6.38 14.09 7.49
CA GLU A 52 6.53 14.13 8.95
C GLU A 52 5.70 13.03 9.64
N ALA A 53 4.72 12.47 8.92
CA ALA A 53 3.95 11.33 9.39
C ALA A 53 4.84 10.07 9.48
N THR A 54 4.59 9.25 10.50
CA THR A 54 5.43 8.07 10.77
C THR A 54 5.36 6.98 9.70
N GLY A 55 4.36 7.02 8.82
CA GLY A 55 4.13 5.96 7.83
C GLY A 55 3.61 4.64 8.41
N LYS A 56 3.44 4.55 9.73
CA LYS A 56 3.15 3.31 10.42
C LYS A 56 1.66 3.02 10.51
N ALA A 57 1.26 1.87 9.99
CA ALA A 57 -0.11 1.35 10.08
C ALA A 57 -1.17 2.36 9.59
N LEU A 58 -0.86 3.07 8.51
CA LEU A 58 -1.79 3.97 7.84
C LEU A 58 -2.92 3.17 7.18
N HIS A 59 -4.07 3.80 6.96
CA HIS A 59 -5.20 3.16 6.28
C HIS A 59 -5.39 3.76 4.89
N TYR A 60 -5.11 2.95 3.86
CA TYR A 60 -5.29 3.34 2.47
C TYR A 60 -6.46 2.60 1.86
N SER A 61 -7.38 3.34 1.25
CA SER A 61 -8.58 2.76 0.62
C SER A 61 -8.20 1.82 -0.52
N TYR A 62 -9.08 0.85 -0.80
CA TYR A 62 -8.91 -0.05 -1.94
C TYR A 62 -8.80 0.73 -3.27
N GLU A 63 -9.60 1.79 -3.42
CA GLU A 63 -9.56 2.66 -4.60
C GLU A 63 -8.20 3.34 -4.78
N LEU A 64 -7.63 3.87 -3.68
CA LEU A 64 -6.32 4.49 -3.71
C LEU A 64 -5.24 3.49 -4.15
N ILE A 65 -5.22 2.30 -3.55
CA ILE A 65 -4.25 1.25 -3.88
C ILE A 65 -4.39 0.82 -5.33
N ILE A 66 -5.61 0.58 -5.82
CA ILE A 66 -5.83 0.20 -7.23
C ILE A 66 -5.33 1.30 -8.16
N ARG A 67 -5.73 2.55 -7.93
CA ARG A 67 -5.37 3.68 -8.81
C ARG A 67 -3.86 3.92 -8.87
N LYS A 68 -3.14 3.69 -7.78
CA LYS A 68 -1.68 3.93 -7.71
C LYS A 68 -0.85 2.71 -8.11
N CYS A 69 -1.34 1.50 -7.87
CA CYS A 69 -0.55 0.27 -8.02
C CYS A 69 -1.00 -0.61 -9.19
N ALA A 70 -2.10 -0.28 -9.86
CA ALA A 70 -2.59 -0.93 -11.09
C ALA A 70 -2.75 0.06 -12.25
N TYR A 71 -1.92 1.11 -12.30
CA TYR A 71 -2.05 2.21 -13.26
C TYR A 71 -1.85 1.78 -14.72
N ASP A 72 -1.08 0.71 -14.95
CA ASP A 72 -0.69 0.18 -16.25
C ASP A 72 -1.29 -1.21 -16.53
N ASP A 73 -2.44 -1.52 -15.93
CA ASP A 73 -3.09 -2.83 -15.95
C ASP A 73 -2.25 -3.97 -15.34
N GLU A 74 -1.09 -3.67 -14.75
CA GLU A 74 -0.25 -4.60 -14.01
C GLU A 74 -0.26 -4.26 -12.52
N PHE A 75 -0.31 -5.28 -11.65
CA PHE A 75 -0.17 -5.09 -10.21
C PHE A 75 1.00 -5.93 -9.70
N TRP A 76 2.06 -5.25 -9.27
CA TRP A 76 3.22 -5.94 -8.71
C TRP A 76 3.04 -6.19 -7.21
N VAL A 77 3.29 -7.44 -6.81
CA VAL A 77 3.25 -7.88 -5.41
C VAL A 77 4.36 -8.89 -5.14
N HIS A 78 4.97 -8.77 -3.97
CA HIS A 78 5.83 -9.79 -3.39
C HIS A 78 5.21 -10.29 -2.08
N TYR A 79 5.01 -11.59 -1.98
CA TYR A 79 4.48 -12.27 -0.79
C TYR A 79 5.64 -12.67 0.12
N VAL A 80 5.64 -12.18 1.36
CA VAL A 80 6.67 -12.54 2.35
C VAL A 80 6.30 -13.90 2.98
N SER A 81 7.27 -14.81 3.08
CA SER A 81 7.12 -16.19 3.58
C SER A 81 8.13 -16.54 4.65
#